data_AF-A0A0R3QE10-F1
#
_entry.id   AF-A0A0R3QE10-F1
#
_cell.length_a   1.000
_cell.length_b   1.000
_cell.length_c   1.000
_cell.angle_alpha   90.00
_cell.angle_beta   90.00
_cell.angle_gamma   90.00
#
_symmetry.space_group_name_H-M   'P 1'
#
loop_
_entity.id
_entity.type
_entity.pdbx_description
1 polymer ?
#
loop_
_entity_poly.entity_id
_entity_poly.type
_entity_poly.pdbx_seq_one_letter_code
_entity_poly.pdbx_strand_id
1 'polypeptide(L)'
;KEEYVKALITGVVQSRQLFPNIYVRFLLSIDRRQTVEEAEETLKLALRYGKYNDDETINGIIIGIDISGNPKYDARKFLPLLQKTKNDFSVIAFHLAEMKEYIDEIEECVQFGPTRIGHGTFLHRISDEIKRNRILEYLYKTHIPIEICLSSNLVCGTVKSVEDSHLMHYYEKKHPILISVSFHIINFFFFF
;
A
#
# COMPACT_ATOMS: atom_id res chain seq x y z
N LYS A 1 -3.11 13.47 -15.53
CA LYS A 1 -2.33 12.85 -14.43
C LYS A 1 -1.14 13.71 -14.00
N GLU A 2 -0.26 14.14 -14.93
CA GLU A 2 0.95 14.90 -14.57
C GLU A 2 0.70 16.22 -13.83
N GLU A 3 -0.23 17.05 -14.32
CA GLU A 3 -0.57 18.33 -13.65
C GLU A 3 -1.06 18.14 -12.22
N TYR A 4 -1.82 17.07 -11.97
CA TYR A 4 -2.27 16.69 -10.63
C TYR A 4 -1.10 16.34 -9.71
N VAL A 5 -0.13 15.55 -10.19
CA VAL A 5 1.09 15.22 -9.44
C VAL A 5 1.90 16.48 -9.14
N LYS A 6 2.07 17.38 -10.11
CA LYS A 6 2.76 18.66 -9.91
C LYS A 6 2.08 19.53 -8.86
N ALA A 7 0.75 19.59 -8.85
CA ALA A 7 -0.01 20.33 -7.86
C ALA A 7 0.23 19.78 -6.43
N LEU A 8 0.22 18.45 -6.27
CA LEU A 8 0.52 17.80 -4.99
C LEU A 8 1.95 18.09 -4.51
N ILE A 9 2.93 17.98 -5.42
CA ILE A 9 4.34 18.30 -5.13
C ILE A 9 4.48 19.75 -4.68
N THR A 10 3.83 20.68 -5.39
CA THR A 10 3.84 22.11 -5.06
C THR A 10 3.25 22.35 -3.65
N GLY A 11 2.14 21.69 -3.32
CA GLY A 11 1.54 21.78 -2.00
C GLY A 11 2.47 21.28 -0.89
N VAL A 12 3.22 20.19 -1.11
CA VAL A 12 4.21 19.69 -0.15
C VAL A 12 5.40 20.65 -0.02
N VAL A 13 5.90 21.22 -1.11
CA VAL A 13 6.98 22.20 -1.06
C VAL A 13 6.57 23.43 -0.24
N GLN A 14 5.35 23.93 -0.47
CA GLN A 14 4.81 25.07 0.29
C GLN A 14 4.58 24.73 1.77
N SER A 15 4.08 23.53 2.07
CA SER A 15 3.77 23.15 3.45
C SER A 15 5.01 23.00 4.34
N ARG A 16 6.18 22.71 3.78
CA ARG A 16 7.46 22.64 4.53
C ARG A 16 7.80 23.93 5.26
N GLN A 17 7.40 25.08 4.74
CA GLN A 17 7.62 26.37 5.40
C GLN A 17 6.70 26.57 6.62
N LEU A 18 5.47 26.05 6.52
CA LEU A 18 4.46 26.16 7.57
C LEU A 18 4.63 25.09 8.66
N PHE A 19 5.09 23.89 8.27
CA PHE A 19 5.19 22.71 9.13
C PHE A 19 6.55 22.01 8.95
N PRO A 20 7.66 22.66 9.36
CA PRO A 20 9.01 22.15 9.09
C PRO A 20 9.33 20.79 9.73
N ASN A 21 8.57 20.40 10.76
CA ASN A 21 8.75 19.13 11.47
C ASN A 21 7.88 17.98 10.92
N ILE A 22 7.10 18.22 9.87
CA ILE A 22 6.26 17.19 9.23
C ILE A 22 6.87 16.82 7.87
N TYR A 23 7.34 15.59 7.76
CA TYR A 23 7.87 15.06 6.51
C TYR A 23 6.77 14.38 5.71
N VAL A 24 6.38 15.00 4.60
CA VAL A 24 5.37 14.45 3.68
C VAL A 24 6.05 13.72 2.53
N ARG A 25 5.52 12.53 2.21
CA ARG A 25 5.96 11.65 1.13
C ARG A 25 4.71 11.06 0.47
N PHE A 26 4.77 10.81 -0.84
CA PHE A 26 3.66 10.23 -1.59
C PHE A 26 4.01 8.89 -2.21
N LEU A 27 3.00 8.04 -2.24
CA LEU A 27 2.88 6.92 -3.15
C LEU A 27 1.85 7.28 -4.22
N LEU A 28 2.17 7.05 -5.49
CA LEU A 28 1.15 7.20 -6.53
C LEU A 28 0.34 5.90 -6.61
N SER A 29 -0.97 6.01 -6.36
CA SER A 29 -1.86 4.86 -6.40
C SER A 29 -2.23 4.46 -7.82
N ILE A 30 -2.17 3.16 -8.09
CA ILE A 30 -2.72 2.48 -9.24
C ILE A 30 -4.05 1.88 -8.80
N ASP A 31 -5.14 2.35 -9.42
CA ASP A 31 -6.46 1.82 -9.13
C ASP A 31 -6.63 0.48 -9.84
N ARG A 32 -7.07 -0.55 -9.12
CA ARG A 32 -7.26 -1.91 -9.66
C ARG A 32 -8.23 -1.99 -10.83
N ARG A 33 -9.07 -0.98 -11.07
CA ARG A 33 -9.93 -0.86 -12.27
C ARG A 33 -9.16 -0.49 -13.53
N GLN A 34 -8.00 0.15 -13.40
CA GLN A 34 -7.22 0.65 -14.54
C GLN A 34 -6.65 -0.47 -15.41
N THR A 35 -6.36 -0.16 -16.66
CA THR A 35 -5.61 -1.05 -17.55
C THR A 35 -4.13 -1.08 -17.18
N VAL A 36 -3.38 -2.03 -17.75
CA VAL A 36 -1.93 -2.13 -17.53
C VAL A 36 -1.20 -0.90 -18.12
N GLU A 37 -1.70 -0.36 -19.23
CA GLU A 37 -1.18 0.84 -19.88
C GLU A 37 -1.37 2.07 -18.99
N GLU A 38 -2.55 2.23 -18.41
CA GLU A 38 -2.83 3.33 -17.46
C GLU A 38 -1.97 3.24 -16.20
N ALA A 39 -1.70 2.02 -15.71
CA ALA A 39 -0.80 1.77 -14.60
C ALA A 39 0.65 2.12 -14.97
N GLU A 40 1.08 1.77 -16.20
CA GLU A 40 2.42 2.12 -16.71
C GLU A 40 2.63 3.64 -16.77
N GLU A 41 1.61 4.41 -17.15
CA GLU A 41 1.68 5.88 -17.06
C GLU A 41 1.91 6.38 -15.63
N THR A 42 1.23 5.78 -14.65
CA THR A 42 1.40 6.12 -13.23
C THR A 42 2.82 5.79 -12.77
N LEU A 43 3.36 4.63 -13.15
CA LEU A 43 4.75 4.25 -12.87
C LEU A 43 5.75 5.24 -13.49
N LYS A 44 5.54 5.63 -14.75
CA LYS A 44 6.41 6.61 -15.44
C LYS A 44 6.45 7.94 -14.69
N LEU A 45 5.29 8.42 -14.20
CA LEU A 45 5.24 9.62 -13.37
C LEU A 45 5.95 9.43 -12.03
N ALA A 46 5.73 8.30 -11.35
CA ALA A 46 6.37 8.01 -10.08
C ALA A 46 7.91 7.94 -10.20
N LEU A 47 8.42 7.36 -11.29
CA LEU A 47 9.85 7.30 -11.58
C LEU A 47 10.41 8.69 -11.93
N ARG A 48 9.69 9.45 -12.78
CA ARG A 48 10.12 10.79 -13.21
C ARG A 48 10.25 11.76 -12.06
N TYR A 49 9.27 11.80 -11.15
CA TYR A 49 9.24 12.72 -10.01
C TYR A 49 9.86 12.13 -8.73
N GLY A 50 10.28 10.87 -8.78
CA GLY A 50 10.98 10.17 -7.70
C GLY A 50 12.43 9.90 -8.11
N LYS A 51 12.71 8.66 -8.53
CA LYS A 51 14.07 8.16 -8.81
C LYS A 51 14.89 9.01 -9.81
N TYR A 52 14.25 9.51 -10.86
CA TYR A 52 14.93 10.23 -11.95
C TYR A 52 14.92 11.74 -11.80
N ASN A 53 14.39 12.26 -10.68
CA ASN A 53 14.38 13.70 -10.42
C ASN A 53 15.69 14.14 -9.76
N ASP A 54 16.30 15.18 -10.30
CA ASP A 54 17.52 15.83 -9.78
C ASP A 54 17.24 17.18 -9.07
N ASP A 55 16.00 17.67 -9.09
CA ASP A 55 15.60 18.87 -8.36
C ASP A 55 15.56 18.59 -6.84
N GLU A 56 16.53 19.15 -6.10
CA GLU A 56 16.66 19.03 -4.65
C GLU A 56 15.41 19.52 -3.88
N THR A 57 14.65 20.44 -4.45
CA THR A 57 13.46 20.98 -3.79
C THR A 57 12.34 19.95 -3.71
N ILE A 58 12.23 19.06 -4.70
CA ILE A 58 11.17 18.02 -4.77
C ILE A 58 11.71 16.61 -4.55
N ASN A 59 13.03 16.45 -4.46
CA ASN A 59 13.65 15.15 -4.25
C ASN A 59 13.08 14.45 -3.01
N GLY A 60 12.81 13.17 -3.18
CA GLY A 60 12.20 12.33 -2.16
C GLY A 60 10.75 12.63 -1.86
N ILE A 61 10.02 13.52 -2.56
CA ILE A 61 8.58 13.70 -2.32
C ILE A 61 7.79 12.47 -2.81
N ILE A 62 8.05 11.97 -4.02
CA ILE A 62 7.48 10.72 -4.52
C ILE A 62 8.46 9.58 -4.24
N ILE A 63 8.05 8.56 -3.50
CA ILE A 63 8.95 7.47 -3.06
C ILE A 63 8.52 6.08 -3.54
N GLY A 64 7.37 5.98 -4.19
CA GLY A 64 6.83 4.68 -4.53
C GLY A 64 5.43 4.70 -5.10
N ILE A 65 4.82 3.52 -5.06
CA ILE A 65 3.50 3.24 -5.61
C ILE A 65 2.65 2.46 -4.61
N ASP A 66 1.36 2.57 -4.80
CA ASP A 66 0.33 1.86 -4.04
C ASP A 66 -0.62 1.16 -5.03
N ILE A 67 -1.03 -0.07 -4.75
CA ILE A 67 -2.01 -0.81 -5.56
C ILE A 67 -3.27 -0.96 -4.71
N SER A 68 -4.30 -0.19 -5.06
CA SER A 68 -5.52 -0.02 -4.26
C SER A 68 -6.76 0.14 -5.14
N GLY A 69 -7.85 0.68 -4.60
CA GLY A 69 -9.14 0.71 -5.29
C GLY A 69 -9.94 -0.58 -5.06
N ASN A 70 -10.86 -0.90 -5.97
CA ASN A 70 -11.87 -1.93 -5.71
C ASN A 70 -11.26 -3.35 -5.68
N PRO A 71 -11.34 -4.10 -4.56
CA PRO A 71 -10.72 -5.43 -4.41
C PRO A 71 -11.33 -6.50 -5.33
N LYS A 72 -12.48 -6.22 -5.97
CA LYS A 72 -13.07 -7.09 -7.01
C LYS A 72 -12.17 -7.31 -8.22
N TYR A 73 -11.28 -6.37 -8.51
CA TYR A 73 -10.43 -6.39 -9.70
C TYR A 73 -9.07 -6.97 -9.33
N ASP A 74 -8.66 -8.02 -10.03
CA ASP A 74 -7.41 -8.73 -9.75
C ASP A 74 -6.17 -7.85 -9.97
N ALA A 75 -5.33 -7.73 -8.93
CA ALA A 75 -4.09 -6.97 -8.92
C ALA A 75 -2.94 -7.71 -9.62
N ARG A 76 -3.04 -9.04 -9.82
CA ARG A 76 -1.99 -9.85 -10.47
C ARG A 76 -1.65 -9.38 -11.88
N LYS A 77 -2.61 -8.75 -12.58
CA LYS A 77 -2.40 -8.17 -13.91
C LYS A 77 -1.28 -7.12 -13.94
N PHE A 78 -0.98 -6.47 -12.81
CA PHE A 78 0.10 -5.50 -12.72
C PHE A 78 1.44 -6.14 -12.33
N LEU A 79 1.47 -7.37 -11.80
CA LEU A 79 2.72 -7.99 -11.34
C LEU A 79 3.82 -8.04 -12.41
N PRO A 80 3.57 -8.38 -13.69
CA PRO A 80 4.61 -8.34 -14.72
C PRO A 80 5.20 -6.95 -14.93
N LEU A 81 4.38 -5.90 -14.80
CA LEU A 81 4.81 -4.51 -14.91
C LEU A 81 5.62 -4.07 -13.67
N LEU A 82 5.11 -4.40 -12.48
CA LEU A 82 5.74 -4.06 -11.20
C LEU A 82 7.07 -4.81 -11.01
N GLN A 83 7.18 -6.05 -11.50
CA GLN A 83 8.39 -6.84 -11.42
C GLN A 83 9.57 -6.17 -12.16
N LYS A 84 9.29 -5.46 -13.26
CA LYS A 84 10.31 -4.72 -14.02
C LYS A 84 10.86 -3.51 -13.26
N THR A 85 10.04 -2.94 -12.37
CA THR A 85 10.34 -1.69 -11.64
C THR A 85 10.51 -1.91 -10.14
N LYS A 86 10.56 -3.17 -9.68
CA LYS A 86 10.57 -3.52 -8.25
C LYS A 86 11.72 -2.85 -7.49
N ASN A 87 12.89 -2.76 -8.11
CA ASN A 87 14.09 -2.17 -7.52
C ASN A 87 14.21 -0.65 -7.77
N ASP A 88 13.25 -0.05 -8.49
CA ASP A 88 13.25 1.39 -8.77
C ASP A 88 12.49 2.20 -7.73
N PHE A 89 11.63 1.55 -6.93
CA PHE A 89 10.84 2.19 -5.89
C PHE A 89 11.32 1.78 -4.50
N SER A 90 11.43 2.75 -3.60
CA SER A 90 11.68 2.47 -2.18
C SER A 90 10.49 1.79 -1.52
N VAL A 91 9.28 2.04 -2.05
CA VAL A 91 8.04 1.52 -1.52
C VAL A 91 7.14 1.01 -2.63
N ILE A 92 6.69 -0.23 -2.49
CA ILE A 92 5.53 -0.77 -3.20
C ILE A 92 4.55 -1.30 -2.15
N ALA A 93 3.38 -0.69 -2.05
CA ALA A 93 2.32 -1.12 -1.15
C ALA A 93 1.20 -1.81 -1.94
N PHE A 94 0.60 -2.85 -1.35
CA PHE A 94 -0.60 -3.48 -1.89
C PHE A 94 -1.71 -3.49 -0.85
N HIS A 95 -2.89 -3.05 -1.23
CA HIS A 95 -4.11 -3.34 -0.52
C HIS A 95 -4.54 -4.79 -0.80
N LEU A 96 -4.50 -5.64 0.24
CA LEU A 96 -4.82 -7.07 0.13
C LEU A 96 -5.78 -7.51 1.23
N ALA A 97 -6.54 -8.57 0.94
CA ALA A 97 -7.43 -9.23 1.89
C ALA A 97 -8.44 -8.27 2.58
N GLU A 98 -8.96 -7.31 1.83
CA GLU A 98 -10.00 -6.37 2.29
C GLU A 98 -11.39 -7.03 2.36
N MET A 99 -11.63 -8.05 1.55
CA MET A 99 -12.89 -8.79 1.44
C MET A 99 -12.62 -10.30 1.39
N LYS A 100 -13.51 -11.10 1.95
CA LYS A 100 -13.34 -12.58 2.04
C LYS A 100 -13.54 -13.26 0.69
N GLU A 101 -14.28 -12.61 -0.20
CA GLU A 101 -14.68 -13.10 -1.52
C GLU A 101 -13.56 -12.97 -2.55
N TYR A 102 -12.57 -12.09 -2.32
CA TYR A 102 -11.52 -11.75 -3.28
C TYR A 102 -10.13 -12.11 -2.74
N ILE A 103 -9.93 -13.40 -2.47
CA ILE A 103 -8.71 -13.94 -1.84
C ILE A 103 -7.78 -14.69 -2.82
N ASP A 104 -8.20 -14.84 -4.08
CA ASP A 104 -7.49 -15.68 -5.04
C ASP A 104 -6.10 -15.16 -5.39
N GLU A 105 -5.94 -13.84 -5.51
CA GLU A 105 -4.69 -13.17 -5.86
C GLU A 105 -3.65 -13.06 -4.75
N ILE A 106 -4.05 -13.32 -3.50
CA ILE A 106 -3.29 -12.87 -2.33
C ILE A 106 -1.92 -13.54 -2.30
N GLU A 107 -1.85 -14.83 -2.66
CA GLU A 107 -0.60 -15.57 -2.57
C GLU A 107 0.46 -14.99 -3.49
N GLU A 108 0.13 -14.76 -4.75
CA GLU A 108 1.05 -14.19 -5.74
C GLU A 108 1.41 -12.74 -5.39
N CYS A 109 0.46 -11.95 -4.89
CA CYS A 109 0.73 -10.57 -4.49
C CYS A 109 1.59 -10.48 -3.22
N VAL A 110 1.45 -11.43 -2.28
CA VAL A 110 2.33 -11.51 -1.10
C VAL A 110 3.71 -12.03 -1.49
N GLN A 111 3.79 -13.08 -2.32
CA GLN A 111 5.05 -13.66 -2.80
C GLN A 111 5.83 -12.75 -3.74
N PHE A 112 5.16 -11.79 -4.40
CA PHE A 112 5.82 -10.67 -5.05
C PHE A 112 6.74 -9.93 -4.09
N GLY A 113 6.44 -9.92 -2.79
CA GLY A 113 7.23 -9.28 -1.73
C GLY A 113 7.12 -7.76 -1.78
N PRO A 114 5.92 -7.18 -1.59
CA PRO A 114 5.75 -5.75 -1.46
C PRO A 114 6.43 -5.25 -0.19
N THR A 115 6.75 -3.95 -0.17
CA THR A 115 7.37 -3.30 0.99
C THR A 115 6.44 -3.31 2.20
N ARG A 116 5.12 -3.28 1.98
CA ARG A 116 4.08 -3.35 3.01
C ARG A 116 2.72 -3.71 2.43
N ILE A 117 1.79 -4.13 3.29
CA ILE A 117 0.43 -4.51 2.93
C ILE A 117 -0.58 -3.59 3.63
N GLY A 118 -1.44 -2.95 2.84
CA GLY A 118 -2.59 -2.20 3.30
C GLY A 118 -3.74 -3.12 3.72
N HIS A 119 -4.38 -2.78 4.84
CA HIS A 119 -5.48 -3.51 5.47
C HIS A 119 -5.14 -4.93 5.94
N GLY A 120 -4.93 -5.91 5.06
CA GLY A 120 -4.59 -7.29 5.44
C GLY A 120 -5.65 -8.00 6.30
N THR A 121 -6.88 -7.48 6.36
CA THR A 121 -7.90 -7.85 7.37
C THR A 121 -8.18 -9.34 7.42
N PHE A 122 -8.31 -9.96 6.25
CA PHE A 122 -8.66 -11.39 6.14
C PHE A 122 -7.47 -12.31 5.89
N LEU A 123 -6.23 -11.82 5.85
CA LEU A 123 -5.03 -12.66 5.59
C LEU A 123 -4.95 -13.86 6.54
N HIS A 124 -5.07 -13.61 7.85
CA HIS A 124 -5.03 -14.65 8.89
C HIS A 124 -6.31 -15.49 8.98
N ARG A 125 -7.36 -15.15 8.22
CA ARG A 125 -8.68 -15.80 8.22
C ARG A 125 -9.05 -16.43 6.88
N ILE A 126 -8.09 -16.58 5.96
CA ILE A 126 -8.28 -17.34 4.72
C ILE A 126 -8.72 -18.77 5.07
N SER A 127 -9.81 -19.23 4.46
CA SER A 127 -10.44 -20.53 4.77
C SER A 127 -9.61 -21.72 4.30
N ASP A 128 -8.94 -21.60 3.14
CA ASP A 128 -7.99 -22.60 2.67
C ASP A 128 -6.74 -22.58 3.55
N GLU A 129 -6.60 -23.59 4.41
CA GLU A 129 -5.53 -23.68 5.39
C GLU A 129 -4.15 -23.82 4.74
N ILE A 130 -4.02 -24.58 3.64
CA ILE A 130 -2.75 -24.77 2.96
C ILE A 130 -2.30 -23.44 2.35
N LYS A 131 -3.20 -22.76 1.65
CA LYS A 131 -2.95 -21.43 1.07
C LYS A 131 -2.60 -20.42 2.16
N ARG A 132 -3.40 -20.36 3.23
CA ARG A 132 -3.17 -19.47 4.37
C ARG A 132 -1.80 -19.69 4.98
N ASN A 133 -1.41 -20.94 5.22
CA ASN A 133 -0.12 -21.25 5.85
C ASN A 133 1.04 -20.80 4.97
N ARG A 134 1.00 -21.07 3.64
CA ARG A 134 2.04 -20.58 2.71
C ARG A 134 2.16 -19.05 2.71
N ILE A 135 1.03 -18.34 2.70
CA ILE A 135 0.99 -16.88 2.75
C ILE A 135 1.59 -16.36 4.06
N LEU A 136 1.13 -16.87 5.20
CA LEU A 136 1.56 -16.41 6.51
C LEU A 136 3.03 -16.76 6.78
N GLU A 137 3.50 -17.94 6.37
CA GLU A 137 4.91 -18.31 6.48
C GLU A 137 5.81 -17.34 5.70
N TYR A 138 5.45 -17.02 4.46
CA TYR A 138 6.19 -16.04 3.67
C TYR A 138 6.16 -14.66 4.33
N LEU A 139 4.97 -14.20 4.72
CA LEU A 139 4.74 -12.90 5.37
C LEU A 139 5.60 -12.72 6.62
N TYR A 140 5.58 -13.70 7.53
CA TYR A 140 6.33 -13.65 8.79
C TYR A 140 7.84 -13.77 8.53
N LYS A 141 8.27 -14.65 7.61
CA LYS A 141 9.69 -14.78 7.27
C LYS A 141 10.27 -13.49 6.69
N THR A 142 9.50 -12.81 5.85
CA THR A 142 9.94 -11.58 5.15
C THR A 142 9.66 -10.30 5.93
N HIS A 143 8.97 -10.39 7.07
CA HIS A 143 8.65 -9.25 7.94
C HIS A 143 7.95 -8.10 7.18
N ILE A 144 7.10 -8.41 6.20
CA ILE A 144 6.35 -7.38 5.46
C ILE A 144 5.34 -6.73 6.41
N PRO A 145 5.47 -5.43 6.73
CA PRO A 145 4.58 -4.77 7.68
C PRO A 145 3.13 -4.71 7.18
N ILE A 146 2.18 -4.75 8.13
CA ILE A 146 0.75 -4.59 7.84
C ILE A 146 0.26 -3.24 8.35
N GLU A 147 -0.36 -2.47 7.47
CA GLU A 147 -1.03 -1.22 7.81
C GLU A 147 -2.47 -1.50 8.26
N ILE A 148 -2.73 -1.26 9.53
CA ILE A 148 -3.98 -1.57 10.20
C ILE A 148 -4.82 -0.30 10.30
N CYS A 149 -5.99 -0.35 9.68
CA CYS A 149 -6.88 0.78 9.51
C CYS A 149 -8.15 0.61 10.35
N LEU A 150 -8.02 0.71 11.68
CA LEU A 150 -9.06 0.33 12.65
C LEU A 150 -10.44 0.95 12.36
N SER A 151 -10.51 2.27 12.17
CA SER A 151 -11.76 2.97 11.91
C SER A 151 -12.38 2.58 10.57
N SER A 152 -11.58 2.51 9.51
CA SER A 152 -12.03 2.07 8.19
C SER A 152 -12.55 0.63 8.21
N ASN A 153 -11.86 -0.29 8.90
CA ASN A 153 -12.29 -1.67 9.01
C ASN A 153 -13.66 -1.80 9.70
N LEU A 154 -13.92 -0.99 10.73
CA LEU A 154 -15.22 -0.97 11.41
C LEU A 154 -16.31 -0.38 10.52
N VAL A 155 -16.06 0.77 9.88
CA VAL A 155 -17.04 1.45 9.01
C VAL A 155 -17.39 0.63 7.78
N CYS A 156 -16.41 -0.05 7.18
CA CYS A 156 -16.61 -0.94 6.03
C CYS A 156 -17.18 -2.32 6.44
N GLY A 157 -17.36 -2.58 7.74
CA GLY A 157 -17.90 -3.85 8.24
C GLY A 157 -16.98 -5.06 8.03
N THR A 158 -15.67 -4.84 7.80
CA THR A 158 -14.70 -5.94 7.69
C THR A 158 -14.40 -6.56 9.05
N VAL A 159 -14.65 -5.81 10.13
CA VAL A 159 -14.69 -6.27 11.53
C VAL A 159 -15.99 -5.77 12.19
N LYS A 160 -16.49 -6.47 13.22
CA LYS A 160 -17.73 -6.07 13.93
C LYS A 160 -17.46 -5.09 15.07
N SER A 161 -16.24 -5.07 15.58
CA SER A 161 -15.79 -4.25 16.70
C SER A 161 -14.29 -3.97 16.56
N VAL A 162 -13.75 -3.04 17.36
CA VAL A 162 -12.30 -2.78 17.38
C VAL A 162 -11.55 -3.97 17.97
N GLU A 163 -12.17 -4.67 18.92
CA GLU A 163 -11.66 -5.87 19.57
C GLU A 163 -11.52 -7.04 18.59
N ASP A 164 -12.37 -7.11 17.56
CA ASP A 164 -12.29 -8.11 16.48
C ASP A 164 -11.18 -7.82 15.46
N SER A 165 -10.46 -6.72 15.61
CA SER A 165 -9.36 -6.32 14.74
C SER A 165 -8.26 -7.38 14.68
N HIS A 166 -7.68 -7.54 13.50
CA HIS A 166 -6.51 -8.36 13.28
C HIS A 166 -5.24 -7.77 13.93
N LEU A 167 -5.32 -6.57 14.51
CA LEU A 167 -4.27 -5.93 15.29
C LEU A 167 -3.66 -6.87 16.33
N MET A 168 -4.48 -7.45 17.20
CA MET A 168 -3.98 -8.27 18.29
C MET A 168 -3.30 -9.54 17.77
N HIS A 169 -3.85 -10.16 16.72
CA HIS A 169 -3.29 -11.36 16.09
C HIS A 169 -1.84 -11.16 15.63
N TYR A 170 -1.54 -10.00 15.01
CA TYR A 170 -0.19 -9.68 14.52
C TYR A 170 0.71 -9.14 15.63
N TYR A 171 0.15 -8.35 16.56
CA TYR A 171 0.87 -7.84 17.73
C TYR A 171 1.41 -8.96 18.61
N GLU A 172 0.59 -9.97 18.94
CA GLU A 172 1.00 -11.14 19.74
C GLU A 172 2.12 -11.95 19.07
N LYS A 173 2.16 -11.97 17.74
CA LYS A 173 3.19 -12.64 16.95
C LYS A 173 4.46 -11.80 16.78
N LYS A 174 4.50 -10.59 17.34
CA LYS A 174 5.59 -9.62 17.17
C LYS A 174 5.86 -9.31 15.69
N HIS A 175 4.82 -9.40 14.86
CA HIS A 175 4.91 -9.06 13.45
C HIS A 175 4.83 -7.53 13.29
N PRO A 176 5.61 -6.90 12.40
CA PRO A 176 5.55 -5.47 12.19
C PRO A 176 4.16 -5.00 11.74
N ILE A 177 3.66 -3.99 12.43
CA ILE A 177 2.35 -3.38 12.20
C ILE A 177 2.48 -1.85 12.21
N LEU A 178 1.65 -1.18 11.44
CA LEU A 178 1.49 0.28 11.47
C LEU A 178 0.01 0.61 11.71
N ILE A 179 -0.28 1.58 12.57
CA ILE A 179 -1.66 2.08 12.71
C ILE A 179 -1.83 3.24 11.73
N SER A 180 -2.82 3.14 10.85
CA SER A 180 -3.07 4.12 9.80
C SER A 180 -4.52 4.59 9.79
N VAL A 181 -4.74 5.83 9.35
CA VAL A 181 -6.08 6.37 9.07
C VAL A 181 -6.37 6.15 7.58
N SER A 182 -7.10 5.10 7.23
CA SER A 182 -7.51 4.88 5.84
C SER A 182 -8.71 5.77 5.50
N PHE A 183 -8.51 6.66 4.53
CA PHE A 183 -9.56 7.32 3.75
C PHE A 183 -9.05 7.47 2.32
N HIS A 184 -9.91 7.19 1.33
CA HIS A 184 -9.63 7.11 -0.12
C HIS A 184 -9.04 8.38 -0.79
N ILE A 185 -8.58 9.38 -0.02
CA ILE A 185 -8.11 10.67 -0.52
C ILE A 185 -6.63 10.89 -0.21
N ILE A 186 -6.11 10.51 0.97
CA ILE A 186 -4.68 10.62 1.33
C ILE A 186 -4.36 9.61 2.46
N ASN A 187 -3.42 8.68 2.23
CA ASN A 187 -2.88 7.84 3.31
C ASN A 187 -1.81 8.63 4.09
N PHE A 188 -2.10 8.99 5.33
CA PHE A 188 -1.11 9.56 6.26
C PHE A 188 -0.53 8.44 7.13
N PHE A 189 0.79 8.24 7.06
CA PHE A 189 1.52 7.35 7.96
C PHE A 189 2.18 8.18 9.06
N PHE A 190 1.88 7.84 10.31
CA PHE A 190 2.65 8.31 11.46
C PHE A 190 3.71 7.25 11.77
N PHE A 191 4.98 7.58 11.53
CA PHE A 191 6.08 6.85 12.15
C PHE A 191 6.26 7.42 13.56
N PHE A 192 6.09 6.60 14.59
CA PHE A 192 6.49 6.91 15.96
C PHE A 192 7.96 6.54 16.17
#